data_AF-A0A953JN63-F1
#
_entry.id   AF-A0A953JN63-F1
#
_cell.length_a   1.000
_cell.length_b   1.000
_cell.length_c   1.000
_cell.angle_alpha   90.00
_cell.angle_beta   90.00
_cell.angle_gamma   90.00
#
_symmetry.space_group_name_H-M   'P 1'
#
loop_
_entity.id
_entity.type
_entity.pdbx_description
1 polymer ?
#
loop_
_entity_poly.entity_id
_entity_poly.type
_entity_poly.pdbx_seq_one_letter_code
_entity_poly.pdbx_strand_id
1 'polypeptide(L)'
;MKPDPARTAAAGHRPPDGLLARFCTWLVTASYVRPGLVTALALLLGLLAGFAVSQRFQMDTDVGALFPPDLPWRQTERAMSEAFPQREDLIAVVVDGRTGDIADRAAAALAKALEEQPELVRTVQRPDALPFFRRNAFLFLDKAELQETLDRIIAAQPLLGTLAADPSLRGVAQALGLMLKGVERGETQLSTLGPALHAVDGAAEAAVAGKVEPPDWGTLFTGREAGPLELRRFVLVQPKLDFTALSPGAAAEDAIRATIA
;
A
#
# COMPACT_ATOMS: atom_id res chain seq x y z
N MET A 1 -91.17 5.47 12.39
CA MET A 1 -90.20 5.88 13.44
C MET A 1 -89.07 6.62 12.72
N LYS A 2 -88.92 7.92 12.97
CA LYS A 2 -88.02 8.86 12.27
C LYS A 2 -86.59 8.69 12.82
N PRO A 3 -85.52 8.68 12.02
CA PRO A 3 -84.15 8.63 12.55
C PRO A 3 -83.74 10.01 13.10
N ASP A 4 -83.13 10.00 14.28
CA ASP A 4 -82.73 11.17 15.06
C ASP A 4 -81.37 11.73 14.59
N PRO A 5 -81.26 13.01 14.20
CA PRO A 5 -80.04 13.64 13.75
C PRO A 5 -79.41 14.46 14.88
N ALA A 6 -78.52 13.86 15.67
CA ALA A 6 -77.72 14.62 16.63
C ALA A 6 -76.33 14.03 16.89
N ARG A 7 -75.36 14.68 16.24
CA ARG A 7 -74.06 15.06 16.81
C ARG A 7 -73.06 13.94 17.10
N THR A 8 -72.23 13.73 16.09
CA THR A 8 -70.76 13.80 16.20
C THR A 8 -70.30 14.67 17.38
N ALA A 9 -69.99 14.04 18.50
CA ALA A 9 -69.29 14.67 19.60
C ALA A 9 -67.80 14.76 19.22
N ALA A 10 -67.38 15.96 18.87
CA ALA A 10 -65.98 16.33 18.73
C ALA A 10 -65.23 15.95 20.03
N ALA A 11 -64.21 15.11 19.90
CA ALA A 11 -63.23 14.88 20.95
C ALA A 11 -62.53 16.22 21.23
N GLY A 12 -63.00 16.93 22.26
CA GLY A 12 -62.39 18.16 22.74
C GLY A 12 -60.97 17.88 23.21
N HIS A 13 -59.99 18.38 22.47
CA HIS A 13 -58.61 18.42 22.90
C HIS A 13 -58.54 19.41 24.06
N ARG A 14 -58.59 18.92 25.31
CA ARG A 14 -58.36 19.76 26.49
C ARG A 14 -56.94 20.32 26.39
N PRO A 15 -56.72 21.64 26.52
CA PRO A 15 -55.36 22.16 26.60
C PRO A 15 -54.69 21.49 27.81
N PRO A 16 -53.44 21.04 27.70
CA PRO A 16 -52.74 20.44 28.83
C PRO A 16 -52.63 21.48 29.95
N ASP A 17 -53.28 21.25 31.10
CA ASP A 17 -53.31 22.19 32.24
C ASP A 17 -52.00 22.20 33.06
N GLY A 18 -50.90 21.72 32.47
CA GLY A 18 -49.59 21.63 33.11
C GLY A 18 -48.80 22.94 33.06
N LEU A 19 -47.94 23.16 34.05
CA LEU A 19 -47.00 24.29 34.08
C LEU A 19 -46.16 24.40 32.79
N LEU A 20 -45.81 23.26 32.18
CA LEU A 20 -45.10 23.19 30.90
C LEU A 20 -45.91 23.79 29.74
N ALA A 21 -47.22 23.55 29.69
CA ALA A 21 -48.07 24.10 28.63
C ALA A 21 -48.25 25.61 28.77
N ARG A 22 -48.38 26.10 30.01
CA ARG A 22 -48.42 27.54 30.32
C ARG A 22 -47.08 28.22 29.96
N PHE A 23 -45.96 27.54 30.18
CA PHE A 23 -44.63 28.02 29.78
C PHE A 23 -44.46 28.08 28.26
N CYS A 24 -44.84 27.02 27.53
CA CYS A 24 -44.78 27.00 26.06
C CYS A 24 -45.71 28.05 25.43
N THR A 25 -46.95 28.18 25.92
CA THR A 25 -47.88 29.21 25.43
C THR A 25 -47.37 30.62 25.73
N TRP A 26 -46.75 30.85 26.88
CA TRP A 26 -46.09 32.12 27.21
C TRP A 26 -44.91 32.41 26.27
N LEU A 27 -44.03 31.44 26.00
CA LEU A 27 -42.91 31.57 25.06
C LEU A 27 -43.36 31.92 23.64
N VAL A 28 -44.39 31.23 23.14
CA VAL A 28 -44.94 31.48 21.81
C VAL A 28 -45.62 32.84 21.74
N THR A 29 -46.40 33.20 22.75
CA THR A 29 -47.09 34.51 22.80
C THR A 29 -46.07 35.65 22.90
N ALA A 30 -45.03 35.51 23.73
CA ALA A 30 -43.93 36.48 23.81
C ALA A 30 -43.16 36.61 22.49
N SER A 31 -43.01 35.51 21.75
CA SER A 31 -42.39 35.50 20.42
C SER A 31 -43.25 36.22 19.37
N TYR A 32 -44.57 36.07 19.44
CA TYR A 32 -45.53 36.67 18.50
C TYR A 32 -45.69 38.19 18.71
N VAL A 33 -45.53 38.68 19.94
CA VAL A 33 -45.69 40.10 20.28
C VAL A 33 -44.50 40.95 19.80
N ARG A 34 -43.32 40.36 19.55
CA ARG A 34 -42.11 41.07 19.10
C ARG A 34 -41.38 40.36 17.95
N PRO A 35 -42.00 40.20 16.76
CA PRO A 35 -41.45 39.39 15.68
C PRO A 35 -40.09 39.89 15.19
N GLY A 36 -39.92 41.20 15.01
CA GLY A 36 -38.65 41.78 14.53
C GLY A 36 -37.45 41.56 15.47
N LEU A 37 -37.70 41.59 16.79
CA LEU A 37 -36.65 41.34 17.80
C LEU A 37 -36.27 39.85 17.81
N VAL A 38 -37.26 38.96 17.75
CA VAL A 38 -37.02 37.51 17.69
C VAL A 38 -36.24 37.14 16.42
N THR A 39 -36.59 37.70 15.26
CA THR A 39 -35.85 37.46 14.02
C THR A 39 -34.43 38.01 14.06
N ALA A 40 -34.23 39.21 14.62
CA ALA A 40 -32.90 39.80 14.75
C ALA A 40 -32.02 39.00 15.71
N LEU A 41 -32.59 38.55 16.84
CA LEU A 41 -31.89 37.71 17.81
C LEU A 41 -31.56 36.33 17.24
N ALA A 42 -32.49 35.71 16.51
CA ALA A 42 -32.27 34.44 15.83
C ALA A 42 -31.18 34.56 14.75
N LEU A 43 -31.19 35.65 13.99
CA LEU A 43 -30.14 35.94 13.00
C LEU A 43 -28.78 36.16 13.68
N LEU A 44 -28.73 36.95 14.75
CA LEU A 44 -27.52 37.17 15.54
C LEU A 44 -26.97 35.85 16.09
N LEU A 45 -27.83 35.02 16.69
CA LEU A 45 -27.45 33.70 17.20
C LEU A 45 -26.98 32.77 16.07
N GLY A 46 -27.63 32.81 14.91
CA GLY A 46 -27.21 32.07 13.72
C GLY A 46 -25.82 32.49 13.23
N LEU A 47 -25.56 33.80 13.16
CA LEU A 47 -24.25 34.35 12.79
C LEU A 47 -23.18 33.99 13.82
N LEU A 48 -23.48 34.10 15.12
CA LEU A 48 -22.57 33.71 16.20
C LEU A 48 -22.28 32.20 16.18
N ALA A 49 -23.29 31.37 15.94
CA ALA A 49 -23.12 29.93 15.80
C ALA A 49 -22.27 29.59 14.57
N GLY A 50 -22.54 30.21 13.41
CA GLY A 50 -21.75 30.04 12.19
C GLY A 50 -20.30 30.48 12.39
N PHE A 51 -20.08 31.61 13.05
CA PHE A 51 -18.74 32.08 13.42
C PHE A 51 -18.04 31.10 14.37
N ALA A 52 -18.72 30.63 15.41
CA ALA A 52 -18.17 29.66 16.35
C ALA A 52 -17.80 28.34 15.66
N VAL A 53 -18.63 27.84 14.75
CA VAL A 53 -18.32 26.66 13.92
C VAL A 53 -17.11 26.96 13.04
N SER A 54 -17.05 28.09 12.34
CA SER A 54 -15.91 28.42 11.47
C SER A 54 -14.57 28.48 12.19
N GLN A 55 -14.56 28.84 13.48
CA GLN A 55 -13.33 28.90 14.29
C GLN A 55 -12.99 27.59 15.01
N ARG A 56 -13.95 26.70 15.22
CA ARG A 56 -13.80 25.49 16.04
C ARG A 56 -14.03 24.19 15.27
N PHE A 57 -14.32 24.27 13.98
CA PHE A 57 -14.50 23.10 13.14
C PHE A 57 -13.17 22.32 13.10
N GLN A 58 -13.19 21.12 13.66
CA GLN A 58 -12.11 20.16 13.61
C GLN A 58 -12.64 18.89 12.98
N MET A 59 -11.87 18.33 12.06
CA MET A 59 -12.13 17.03 11.45
C MET A 59 -11.15 16.03 12.04
N ASP A 60 -11.66 14.84 12.35
CA ASP A 60 -10.86 13.70 12.77
C ASP A 60 -11.24 12.53 11.88
N THR A 61 -10.25 12.02 11.14
CA THR A 61 -10.41 10.89 10.22
C THR A 61 -9.90 9.57 10.82
N ASP A 62 -9.52 9.55 12.10
CA ASP A 62 -9.18 8.32 12.80
C ASP A 62 -10.43 7.46 13.04
N VAL A 63 -10.53 6.35 12.32
CA VAL A 63 -11.60 5.36 12.48
C VAL A 63 -11.57 4.74 13.89
N GLY A 64 -10.40 4.65 14.52
CA GLY A 64 -10.23 4.17 15.88
C GLY A 64 -10.88 5.09 16.92
N ALA A 65 -11.01 6.38 16.63
CA ALA A 65 -11.69 7.34 17.51
C ALA A 65 -13.21 7.13 17.58
N LEU A 66 -13.79 6.37 16.64
CA LEU A 66 -15.23 6.03 16.64
C LEU A 66 -15.60 5.04 17.76
N PHE A 67 -14.61 4.34 18.33
CA PHE A 67 -14.84 3.31 19.33
C PHE A 67 -14.40 3.77 20.73
N PRO A 68 -15.21 3.51 21.78
CA PRO A 68 -14.84 3.81 23.15
C PRO A 68 -13.48 3.21 23.54
N PRO A 69 -12.64 3.97 24.26
CA PRO A 69 -11.25 3.59 24.54
C PRO A 69 -11.11 2.42 25.53
N ASP A 70 -12.16 2.13 26.29
CA ASP A 70 -12.21 1.17 27.39
C ASP A 70 -12.58 -0.26 26.94
N LEU A 71 -12.96 -0.45 25.68
CA LEU A 71 -13.28 -1.78 25.14
C LEU A 71 -12.07 -2.73 25.27
N PRO A 72 -12.28 -4.00 25.70
CA PRO A 72 -11.17 -4.94 25.92
C PRO A 72 -10.24 -5.10 24.69
N TRP A 73 -10.82 -5.18 23.49
CA TRP A 73 -10.04 -5.30 22.26
C TRP A 73 -9.27 -4.02 21.91
N ARG A 74 -9.77 -2.82 22.25
CA ARG A 74 -9.05 -1.54 22.08
C ARG A 74 -7.85 -1.46 23.02
N GLN A 75 -7.96 -1.99 24.23
CA GLN A 75 -6.84 -2.07 25.16
C GLN A 75 -5.75 -3.02 24.63
N THR A 76 -6.14 -4.17 24.07
CA THR A 76 -5.20 -5.11 23.44
C THR A 76 -4.55 -4.52 22.20
N GLU A 77 -5.32 -3.85 21.34
CA GLU A 77 -4.82 -3.14 20.16
C GLU A 77 -3.78 -2.10 20.56
N ARG A 78 -4.07 -1.21 21.53
CA ARG A 78 -3.10 -0.23 22.03
C ARG A 78 -1.85 -0.87 22.59
N ALA A 79 -1.98 -1.93 23.39
CA ALA A 79 -0.83 -2.64 23.93
C ALA A 79 0.05 -3.23 22.81
N MET A 80 -0.57 -3.72 21.72
CA MET A 80 0.14 -4.20 20.54
C MET A 80 0.85 -3.04 19.81
N SER A 81 0.16 -1.93 19.59
CA SER A 81 0.71 -0.73 18.93
C SER A 81 1.88 -0.12 19.72
N GLU A 82 1.79 -0.06 21.04
CA GLU A 82 2.87 0.41 21.93
C GLU A 82 4.07 -0.54 21.93
N ALA A 83 3.84 -1.86 21.85
CA ALA A 83 4.90 -2.86 21.80
C ALA A 83 5.60 -2.93 20.42
N PHE A 84 4.88 -2.61 19.34
CA PHE A 84 5.39 -2.71 17.97
C PHE A 84 5.07 -1.46 17.13
N PRO A 85 5.53 -0.27 17.56
CA PRO A 85 5.19 1.01 16.89
C PRO A 85 5.67 1.07 15.43
N GLN A 86 6.68 0.29 15.06
CA GLN A 86 7.18 0.17 13.70
C GLN A 86 6.27 -0.61 12.74
N ARG A 87 5.18 -1.22 13.23
CA ARG A 87 4.21 -1.99 12.44
C ARG A 87 2.89 -1.26 12.20
N GLU A 88 2.72 -0.12 12.85
CA GLU A 88 1.51 0.70 12.75
C GLU A 88 1.57 1.65 11.56
N ASP A 89 0.39 1.95 11.01
CA ASP A 89 0.18 2.94 9.95
C ASP A 89 1.03 2.70 8.69
N LEU A 90 1.37 1.45 8.38
CA LEU A 90 2.23 1.13 7.24
C LEU A 90 1.46 1.16 5.91
N ILE A 91 1.98 1.90 4.94
CA ILE A 91 1.62 1.79 3.53
C ILE A 91 2.47 0.67 2.91
N ALA A 92 1.83 -0.37 2.40
CA ALA A 92 2.50 -1.43 1.66
C ALA A 92 2.53 -1.11 0.16
N VAL A 93 3.70 -0.72 -0.35
CA VAL A 93 3.92 -0.49 -1.78
C VAL A 93 4.36 -1.79 -2.44
N VAL A 94 3.63 -2.19 -3.47
CA VAL A 94 3.89 -3.41 -4.24
C VAL A 94 4.56 -3.04 -5.55
N VAL A 95 5.76 -3.56 -5.77
CA VAL A 95 6.54 -3.34 -6.99
C VAL A 95 6.58 -4.63 -7.79
N ASP A 96 5.83 -4.66 -8.87
CA ASP A 96 5.83 -5.78 -9.82
C ASP A 96 6.82 -5.50 -10.96
N GLY A 97 7.68 -6.48 -11.24
CA GLY A 97 8.66 -6.41 -12.32
C GLY A 97 8.48 -7.56 -13.31
N ARG A 98 8.98 -7.36 -14.53
CA ARG A 98 9.03 -8.41 -15.56
C ARG A 98 9.96 -9.56 -15.16
N THR A 99 11.00 -9.25 -14.39
CA THR A 99 11.91 -10.21 -13.76
C THR A 99 12.12 -9.83 -12.30
N GLY A 100 12.51 -10.80 -11.48
CA GLY A 100 12.76 -10.57 -10.07
C GLY A 100 13.90 -9.56 -9.79
N ASP A 101 14.89 -9.47 -10.68
CA ASP A 101 15.98 -8.51 -10.57
C ASP A 101 15.51 -7.07 -10.89
N ILE A 102 14.69 -6.89 -11.93
CA ILE A 102 14.10 -5.58 -12.25
C ILE A 102 13.24 -5.09 -11.08
N ALA A 103 12.40 -5.97 -10.53
CA ALA A 103 11.58 -5.65 -9.37
C ALA A 103 12.43 -5.24 -8.16
N ASP A 104 13.52 -5.97 -7.87
CA ASP A 104 14.42 -5.67 -6.74
C ASP A 104 15.12 -4.32 -6.89
N ARG A 105 15.62 -4.02 -8.09
CA ARG A 105 16.27 -2.74 -8.40
C ARG A 105 15.29 -1.57 -8.32
N ALA A 106 14.09 -1.72 -8.86
CA ALA A 106 13.05 -0.71 -8.78
C ALA A 106 12.63 -0.45 -7.32
N ALA A 107 12.41 -1.50 -6.53
CA ALA A 107 12.09 -1.38 -5.12
C ALA A 107 13.25 -0.74 -4.31
N ALA A 108 14.51 -1.02 -4.66
CA ALA A 108 15.67 -0.39 -4.03
C ALA A 108 15.76 1.10 -4.34
N ALA A 109 15.54 1.49 -5.59
CA ALA A 109 15.54 2.88 -6.02
C ALA A 109 14.40 3.65 -5.34
N LEU A 110 13.19 3.09 -5.31
CA LEU A 110 12.04 3.67 -4.63
C LEU A 110 12.30 3.85 -3.14
N ALA A 111 12.80 2.81 -2.46
CA ALA A 111 13.08 2.88 -1.03
C ALA A 111 14.09 4.00 -0.71
N LYS A 112 15.18 4.07 -1.47
CA LYS A 112 16.20 5.12 -1.30
C LYS A 112 15.63 6.52 -1.53
N ALA A 113 14.84 6.72 -2.57
CA ALA A 113 14.24 8.02 -2.87
C ALA A 113 13.23 8.47 -1.81
N LEU A 114 12.53 7.54 -1.15
CA LEU A 114 11.62 7.84 -0.04
C LEU A 114 12.37 8.09 1.28
N GLU A 115 13.50 7.42 1.51
CA GLU A 115 14.39 7.69 2.67
C GLU A 115 14.94 9.12 2.63
N GLU A 116 15.10 9.70 1.44
CA GLU A 116 15.53 11.10 1.24
C GLU A 116 14.41 12.12 1.55
N GLN A 117 13.20 11.69 1.94
CA GLN A 117 12.03 12.54 2.24
C GLN A 117 11.54 12.38 3.70
N PRO A 118 12.37 12.71 4.71
CA PRO A 118 12.03 12.52 6.13
C PRO A 118 10.89 13.42 6.61
N GLU A 119 10.49 14.43 5.83
CA GLU A 119 9.35 15.28 6.14
C GLU A 119 8.01 14.58 5.94
N LEU A 120 7.94 13.64 4.99
CA LEU A 120 6.71 12.92 4.64
C LEU A 120 6.70 11.49 5.19
N VAL A 121 7.88 10.88 5.35
CA VAL A 121 8.04 9.48 5.74
C VAL A 121 8.86 9.39 7.02
N ARG A 122 8.40 8.57 7.97
CA ARG A 122 9.12 8.25 9.21
C ARG A 122 10.14 7.14 8.99
N THR A 123 9.71 6.03 8.39
CA THR A 123 10.57 4.89 8.12
C THR A 123 10.21 4.24 6.78
N VAL A 124 11.22 3.69 6.13
CA VAL A 124 11.07 2.85 4.93
C VAL A 124 11.72 1.51 5.25
N GLN A 125 11.03 0.42 4.96
CA GLN A 125 11.51 -0.92 5.26
C GLN A 125 11.33 -1.83 4.05
N ARG A 126 12.35 -2.66 3.83
CA ARG A 126 12.33 -3.74 2.83
C ARG A 126 12.60 -5.08 3.52
N PRO A 127 11.57 -5.71 4.12
CA PRO A 127 11.72 -6.98 4.83
C PRO A 127 12.28 -8.10 3.94
N ASP A 128 11.97 -8.05 2.65
CA ASP A 128 12.45 -8.94 1.59
C ASP A 128 13.96 -8.82 1.32
N ALA A 129 14.54 -7.63 1.52
CA ALA A 129 15.91 -7.32 1.12
C ALA A 129 16.91 -7.25 2.28
N LEU A 130 16.55 -7.76 3.47
CA LEU A 130 17.44 -7.71 4.63
C LEU A 130 18.77 -8.43 4.34
N PRO A 131 19.93 -7.85 4.74
CA PRO A 131 21.24 -8.47 4.53
C PRO A 131 21.34 -9.90 5.08
N PHE A 132 20.61 -10.18 6.16
CA PHE A 132 20.50 -11.50 6.75
C PHE A 132 19.96 -12.53 5.75
N PHE A 133 18.83 -12.25 5.08
CA PHE A 133 18.25 -13.18 4.10
C PHE A 133 19.12 -13.28 2.86
N ARG A 134 19.73 -12.18 2.39
CA ARG A 134 20.66 -12.21 1.25
C ARG A 134 21.85 -13.14 1.49
N ARG A 135 22.38 -13.18 2.71
CA ARG A 135 23.51 -14.05 3.08
C ARG A 135 23.09 -15.50 3.34
N ASN A 136 21.89 -15.71 3.88
CA ASN A 136 21.46 -16.99 4.42
C ASN A 136 20.32 -17.65 3.63
N ALA A 137 19.98 -17.16 2.44
CA ALA A 137 18.83 -17.63 1.67
C ALA A 137 18.79 -19.16 1.50
N PHE A 138 19.94 -19.76 1.19
CA PHE A 138 20.07 -21.21 1.00
C PHE A 138 19.78 -22.04 2.26
N LEU A 139 19.86 -21.45 3.46
CA LEU A 139 19.55 -22.14 4.72
C LEU A 139 18.04 -22.31 4.96
N PHE A 140 17.20 -21.65 4.15
CA PHE A 140 15.75 -21.77 4.19
C PHE A 140 15.21 -22.83 3.23
N LEU A 141 16.07 -23.42 2.38
CA LEU A 141 15.72 -24.52 1.52
C LEU A 141 15.78 -25.84 2.28
N ASP A 142 15.02 -26.83 1.83
CA ASP A 142 15.22 -28.19 2.31
C ASP A 142 16.54 -28.78 1.76
N LYS A 143 17.00 -29.89 2.34
CA LYS A 143 18.28 -30.48 1.98
C LYS A 143 18.33 -30.95 0.52
N ALA A 144 17.23 -31.46 -0.02
CA ALA A 144 17.19 -31.98 -1.38
C ALA A 144 17.22 -30.84 -2.40
N GLU A 145 16.42 -29.80 -2.17
CA GLU A 145 16.37 -28.59 -2.99
C GLU A 145 17.71 -27.83 -2.94
N LEU A 146 18.35 -27.76 -1.77
CA LEU A 146 19.68 -27.18 -1.62
C LEU A 146 20.71 -27.93 -2.47
N GLN A 147 20.71 -29.27 -2.40
CA GLN A 147 21.66 -30.08 -3.15
C GLN A 147 21.48 -29.91 -4.66
N GLU A 148 20.23 -29.95 -5.14
CA GLU A 148 19.91 -29.70 -6.54
C GLU A 148 20.35 -28.29 -7.00
N THR A 149 20.11 -27.27 -6.17
CA THR A 149 20.52 -25.90 -6.45
C THR A 149 22.04 -25.77 -6.55
N LEU A 150 22.78 -26.40 -5.63
CA LEU A 150 24.24 -26.39 -5.64
C LEU A 150 24.81 -27.12 -6.86
N ASP A 151 24.26 -28.28 -7.22
CA ASP A 151 24.69 -29.05 -8.39
C ASP A 151 24.53 -28.24 -9.69
N ARG A 152 23.43 -27.47 -9.82
CA ARG A 152 23.21 -26.56 -10.95
C ARG A 152 24.20 -25.40 -10.97
N ILE A 153 24.50 -24.79 -9.82
CA ILE A 153 25.50 -23.71 -9.73
C ILE A 153 26.88 -24.25 -10.11
N ILE A 154 27.25 -25.45 -9.65
CA ILE A 154 28.51 -26.11 -9.98
C ILE A 154 28.60 -26.38 -11.49
N ALA A 155 27.54 -26.92 -12.10
CA ALA A 155 27.49 -27.15 -13.54
C ALA A 155 27.64 -25.85 -14.36
N ALA A 156 27.14 -24.72 -13.82
CA ALA A 156 27.22 -23.41 -14.46
C ALA A 156 28.54 -22.65 -14.20
N GLN A 157 29.45 -23.14 -13.35
CA GLN A 157 30.68 -22.43 -12.97
C GLN A 157 31.52 -21.90 -14.13
N PRO A 158 31.74 -22.64 -15.25
CA PRO A 158 32.53 -22.12 -16.37
C PRO A 158 31.91 -20.86 -16.99
N LEU A 159 30.58 -20.85 -17.13
CA LEU A 159 29.83 -19.69 -17.61
C LEU A 159 29.84 -18.55 -16.59
N LEU A 160 29.55 -18.85 -15.32
CA LEU A 160 29.52 -17.84 -14.27
C LEU A 160 30.89 -17.18 -14.05
N GLY A 161 31.98 -17.95 -14.11
CA GLY A 161 33.34 -17.44 -13.96
C GLY A 161 33.76 -16.51 -15.09
N THR A 162 33.38 -16.83 -16.34
CA THR A 162 33.66 -15.97 -17.50
C THR A 162 32.85 -14.67 -17.45
N LEU A 163 31.56 -14.75 -17.11
CA LEU A 163 30.70 -13.57 -16.96
C LEU A 163 31.09 -12.69 -15.77
N ALA A 164 31.52 -13.29 -14.65
CA ALA A 164 32.00 -12.54 -13.50
C ALA A 164 33.29 -11.75 -13.80
N ALA A 165 34.16 -12.29 -14.66
CA ALA A 165 35.37 -11.61 -15.10
C ALA A 165 35.09 -10.48 -16.11
N ASP A 166 34.07 -10.64 -16.97
CA ASP A 166 33.67 -9.65 -17.96
C ASP A 166 32.14 -9.56 -18.11
N PRO A 167 31.46 -8.76 -17.29
CA PRO A 167 30.01 -8.60 -17.31
C PRO A 167 29.56 -7.63 -18.43
N SER A 168 30.07 -7.84 -19.64
CA SER A 168 29.73 -7.05 -20.83
C SER A 168 29.21 -7.95 -21.95
N LEU A 169 28.58 -7.35 -22.97
CA LEU A 169 28.13 -8.11 -24.16
C LEU A 169 29.27 -8.88 -24.84
N ARG A 170 30.49 -8.33 -24.80
CA ARG A 170 31.71 -9.00 -25.29
C ARG A 170 32.03 -10.24 -24.46
N GLY A 171 31.93 -10.16 -23.13
CA GLY A 171 32.13 -11.30 -22.24
C GLY A 171 31.07 -12.38 -22.42
N VAL A 172 29.80 -11.99 -22.58
CA VAL A 172 28.70 -12.91 -22.92
C VAL A 172 28.98 -13.64 -24.25
N ALA A 173 29.37 -12.91 -25.31
CA ALA A 173 29.71 -13.50 -26.59
C ALA A 173 30.93 -14.44 -26.50
N GLN A 174 31.94 -14.08 -25.69
CA GLN A 174 33.10 -14.92 -25.44
C GLN A 174 32.72 -16.21 -24.70
N ALA A 175 31.87 -16.12 -23.68
CA ALA A 175 31.38 -17.28 -22.94
C ALA A 175 30.59 -18.25 -23.84
N LEU A 176 29.70 -17.72 -24.69
CA LEU A 176 28.99 -18.50 -25.70
C LEU A 176 29.96 -19.19 -26.67
N GLY A 177 30.97 -18.47 -27.17
CA GLY A 177 31.99 -19.03 -28.05
C GLY A 177 32.82 -20.15 -27.39
N LEU A 178 33.11 -20.05 -26.10
CA LEU A 178 33.78 -21.11 -25.34
C LEU A 178 32.90 -22.34 -25.17
N MET A 179 31.61 -22.15 -24.87
CA MET A 179 30.65 -23.27 -24.76
C MET A 179 30.47 -24.00 -26.09
N LEU A 180 30.39 -23.28 -27.22
CA LEU A 180 30.32 -23.90 -28.55
C LEU A 180 31.59 -24.70 -28.89
N LYS A 181 32.78 -24.22 -28.52
CA LYS A 181 34.03 -25.00 -28.66
C LYS A 181 34.02 -26.28 -27.82
N GLY A 182 33.38 -26.26 -26.64
CA GLY A 182 33.16 -27.46 -25.82
C GLY A 182 32.25 -28.47 -26.52
N VAL A 183 31.22 -28.01 -27.24
CA VAL A 183 30.37 -28.87 -28.08
C VAL A 183 31.17 -29.49 -29.21
N GLU A 184 32.01 -28.71 -29.91
CA GLU A 184 32.88 -29.22 -30.97
C GLU A 184 33.87 -30.29 -30.48
N ARG A 185 34.32 -30.16 -29.22
CA ARG A 185 35.22 -31.13 -28.57
C ARG A 185 34.51 -32.35 -27.97
N GLY A 186 33.18 -32.40 -28.01
CA GLY A 186 32.38 -33.47 -27.41
C GLY A 186 32.31 -33.44 -25.87
N GLU A 187 32.67 -32.31 -25.25
CA GLU A 187 32.64 -32.11 -23.80
C GLU A 187 31.22 -31.79 -23.29
N THR A 188 30.35 -31.28 -24.15
CA THR A 188 28.93 -31.00 -23.86
C THR A 188 28.07 -31.17 -25.11
N GLN A 189 26.75 -31.16 -24.96
CA GLN A 189 25.79 -31.28 -26.07
C GLN A 189 25.18 -29.93 -26.41
N LEU A 190 24.79 -29.70 -27.67
CA LEU A 190 24.13 -28.44 -28.05
C LEU A 190 22.77 -28.27 -27.35
N SER A 191 22.07 -29.38 -27.06
CA SER A 191 20.77 -29.39 -26.37
C SER A 191 20.83 -28.80 -24.97
N THR A 192 21.97 -28.91 -24.26
CA THR A 192 22.14 -28.33 -22.92
C THR A 192 22.33 -26.82 -22.95
N LEU A 193 22.72 -26.26 -24.11
CA LEU A 193 22.88 -24.81 -24.32
C LEU A 193 21.59 -24.13 -24.79
N GLY A 194 20.58 -24.90 -25.22
CA GLY A 194 19.34 -24.40 -25.81
C GLY A 194 18.66 -23.27 -25.01
N PRO A 195 18.40 -23.44 -23.70
CA PRO A 195 17.75 -22.40 -22.90
C PRO A 195 18.54 -21.08 -22.84
N ALA A 196 19.87 -21.15 -22.69
CA ALA A 196 20.72 -19.96 -22.65
C ALA A 196 20.75 -19.25 -24.01
N LEU A 197 20.82 -20.00 -25.11
CA LEU A 197 20.76 -19.46 -26.46
C LEU A 197 19.41 -18.76 -26.73
N HIS A 198 18.30 -19.38 -26.34
CA HIS A 198 16.96 -18.79 -26.48
C HIS A 198 16.78 -17.49 -25.70
N ALA A 199 17.33 -17.38 -24.49
CA ALA A 199 17.24 -16.13 -23.74
C ALA A 199 18.09 -15.00 -24.33
N VAL A 200 19.26 -15.33 -24.89
CA VAL A 200 20.08 -14.34 -25.62
C VAL A 200 19.39 -13.92 -26.91
N ASP A 201 18.80 -14.86 -27.64
CA ASP A 201 18.03 -14.62 -28.86
C ASP A 201 16.86 -13.66 -28.60
N GLY A 202 16.01 -13.96 -27.60
CA GLY A 202 14.89 -13.09 -27.23
C GLY A 202 15.32 -11.68 -26.80
N ALA A 203 16.41 -11.57 -26.04
CA ALA A 203 16.96 -10.27 -25.66
C ALA A 203 17.53 -9.49 -26.87
N ALA A 204 18.13 -10.19 -27.83
CA ALA A 204 18.65 -9.59 -29.06
C ALA A 204 17.51 -9.12 -29.98
N GLU A 205 16.46 -9.92 -30.18
CA GLU A 205 15.27 -9.54 -30.94
C GLU A 205 14.58 -8.31 -30.34
N ALA A 206 14.43 -8.27 -29.01
CA ALA A 206 13.89 -7.11 -28.31
C ALA A 206 14.75 -5.86 -28.55
N ALA A 207 16.07 -5.98 -28.44
CA ALA A 207 17.00 -4.87 -28.68
C ALA A 207 16.92 -4.35 -30.13
N VAL A 208 16.82 -5.25 -31.12
CA VAL A 208 16.63 -4.88 -32.54
C VAL A 208 15.30 -4.14 -32.74
N ALA A 209 14.26 -4.52 -32.00
CA ALA A 209 12.97 -3.82 -31.99
C ALA A 209 12.99 -2.51 -31.17
N GLY A 210 14.14 -2.07 -30.67
CA GLY A 210 14.29 -0.85 -29.87
C GLY A 210 13.78 -0.99 -28.43
N LYS A 211 13.55 -2.21 -27.95
CA LYS A 211 13.08 -2.50 -26.58
C LYS A 211 14.25 -2.98 -25.72
N VAL A 212 14.25 -2.59 -24.45
CA VAL A 212 15.21 -3.11 -23.46
C VAL A 212 14.53 -4.21 -22.67
N GLU A 213 14.75 -5.46 -23.08
CA GLU A 213 14.26 -6.64 -22.38
C GLU A 213 15.45 -7.51 -21.97
N PRO A 214 15.98 -7.35 -20.75
CA PRO A 214 17.11 -8.13 -20.30
C PRO A 214 16.69 -9.60 -20.11
N PRO A 215 17.62 -10.55 -20.34
CA PRO A 215 17.35 -11.96 -20.09
C PRO A 215 17.05 -12.21 -18.60
N ASP A 216 16.10 -13.10 -18.33
CA ASP A 216 15.80 -13.52 -16.96
C ASP A 216 16.80 -14.58 -16.49
N TRP A 217 17.91 -14.11 -15.94
CA TRP A 217 18.94 -14.97 -15.35
C TRP A 217 18.41 -15.88 -14.26
N GLY A 218 17.39 -15.45 -13.51
CA GLY A 218 16.79 -16.28 -12.45
C GLY A 218 16.22 -17.55 -13.05
N THR A 219 15.25 -17.40 -13.95
CA THR A 219 14.60 -18.50 -14.66
C THR A 219 15.59 -19.39 -15.43
N LEU A 220 16.63 -18.79 -16.03
CA LEU A 220 17.68 -19.54 -16.73
C LEU A 220 18.46 -20.50 -15.83
N PHE A 221 18.86 -20.07 -14.64
CA PHE A 221 19.66 -20.90 -13.73
C PHE A 221 18.80 -21.83 -12.87
N THR A 222 17.59 -21.40 -12.49
CA THR A 222 16.66 -22.22 -11.73
C THR A 222 15.90 -23.21 -12.61
N GLY A 223 15.95 -23.07 -13.94
CA GLY A 223 15.31 -23.96 -14.90
C GLY A 223 13.79 -24.08 -14.72
N ARG A 224 13.18 -23.14 -14.01
CA ARG A 224 11.75 -23.10 -13.71
C ARG A 224 11.26 -21.67 -13.89
N GLU A 225 9.99 -21.54 -14.28
CA GLU A 225 9.36 -20.23 -14.34
C GLU A 225 9.34 -19.58 -12.95
N ALA A 226 9.52 -18.26 -12.96
CA ALA A 226 9.43 -17.47 -11.74
C ALA A 226 8.00 -17.49 -11.19
N GLY A 227 7.87 -17.77 -9.90
CA GLY A 227 6.58 -17.68 -9.22
C GLY A 227 6.10 -16.23 -9.11
N PRO A 228 4.80 -15.97 -8.91
CA PRO A 228 4.28 -14.60 -8.78
C PRO A 228 4.97 -13.77 -7.69
N LEU A 229 5.38 -14.40 -6.58
CA LEU A 229 6.10 -13.72 -5.49
C LEU A 229 7.56 -13.40 -5.84
N GLU A 230 8.17 -14.12 -6.78
CA GLU A 230 9.54 -13.88 -7.22
C GLU A 230 9.65 -12.67 -8.14
N LEU A 231 8.54 -12.29 -8.79
CA LEU A 231 8.40 -11.11 -9.64
C LEU A 231 7.94 -9.86 -8.88
N ARG A 232 7.62 -10.00 -7.59
CA ARG A 232 7.04 -8.96 -6.75
C ARG A 232 7.97 -8.58 -5.59
N ARG A 233 8.11 -7.29 -5.32
CA ARG A 233 8.82 -6.78 -4.15
C ARG A 233 7.92 -5.87 -3.32
N PHE A 234 8.21 -5.79 -2.03
CA PHE A 234 7.44 -4.99 -1.09
C PHE A 234 8.32 -3.90 -0.50
N VAL A 235 7.81 -2.67 -0.52
CA VAL A 235 8.40 -1.55 0.21
C VAL A 235 7.36 -1.08 1.21
N LEU A 236 7.65 -1.29 2.50
CA LEU A 236 6.79 -0.84 3.59
C LEU A 236 7.20 0.57 3.99
N VAL A 237 6.26 1.49 3.96
CA VAL A 237 6.49 2.91 4.22
C VAL A 237 5.64 3.33 5.39
N GLN A 238 6.24 3.90 6.42
CA GLN A 238 5.52 4.50 7.53
C GLN A 238 5.44 6.01 7.30
N PRO A 239 4.30 6.57 6.85
CA PRO A 239 4.14 7.99 6.60
C PRO A 239 4.00 8.78 7.90
N LYS A 240 4.17 10.11 7.82
CA LYS A 240 3.64 11.02 8.83
C LYS A 240 2.19 11.33 8.48
N LEU A 241 1.25 10.80 9.26
CA LEU A 241 -0.17 11.00 9.06
C LEU A 241 -0.64 12.37 9.58
N ASP A 242 -1.58 12.98 8.85
CA ASP A 242 -2.33 14.18 9.26
C ASP A 242 -3.84 13.89 9.33
N PHE A 243 -4.32 13.56 10.53
CA PHE A 243 -5.74 13.25 10.75
C PHE A 243 -6.70 14.44 10.60
N THR A 244 -6.16 15.66 10.46
CA THR A 244 -6.98 16.86 10.16
C THR A 244 -7.33 16.98 8.67
N ALA A 245 -6.65 16.21 7.82
CA ALA A 245 -6.95 16.10 6.40
C ALA A 245 -8.03 15.03 6.13
N LEU A 246 -8.64 15.09 4.94
CA LEU A 246 -9.61 14.08 4.48
C LEU A 246 -9.00 12.69 4.33
N SER A 247 -7.73 12.61 3.94
CA SER A 247 -6.96 11.37 3.86
C SER A 247 -5.63 11.62 4.58
N PRO A 248 -5.41 10.98 5.75
CA PRO A 248 -4.24 11.26 6.57
C PRO A 248 -2.90 10.98 5.90
N GLY A 249 -2.87 10.04 4.96
CA GLY A 249 -1.67 9.61 4.25
C GLY A 249 -1.47 10.27 2.88
N ALA A 250 -2.37 11.16 2.43
CA ALA A 250 -2.40 11.64 1.05
C ALA A 250 -1.06 12.23 0.58
N ALA A 251 -0.40 13.05 1.40
CA ALA A 251 0.88 13.66 1.04
C ALA A 251 1.98 12.61 0.80
N ALA A 252 1.99 11.52 1.59
CA ALA A 252 2.93 10.43 1.40
C ALA A 252 2.55 9.56 0.19
N GLU A 253 1.26 9.28 -0.02
CA GLU A 253 0.80 8.56 -1.22
C GLU A 253 1.15 9.29 -2.51
N ASP A 254 0.95 10.61 -2.56
CA ASP A 254 1.28 11.44 -3.70
C ASP A 254 2.79 11.46 -3.95
N ALA A 255 3.60 11.56 -2.89
CA ALA A 255 5.05 11.48 -3.00
C ALA A 255 5.54 10.12 -3.52
N ILE A 256 4.94 9.01 -3.04
CA ILE A 256 5.23 7.66 -3.55
C ILE A 256 4.91 7.59 -5.05
N ARG A 257 3.73 8.09 -5.47
CA ARG A 257 3.34 8.10 -6.88
C ARG A 257 4.25 8.97 -7.74
N ALA A 258 4.61 10.15 -7.25
CA ALA A 258 5.51 11.08 -7.95
C ALA A 258 6.94 10.54 -8.10
N THR A 259 7.39 9.70 -7.17
CA THR A 259 8.71 9.05 -7.24
C THR A 259 8.75 7.92 -8.29
N ILE A 260 7.59 7.36 -8.63
CA ILE A 260 7.46 6.24 -9.59
C ILE A 260 7.19 6.75 -11.02
N ALA A 261 6.62 7.95 -11.17
CA ALA A 261 6.28 8.58 -12.45
C ALA A 261 7.51 9.05 -13.24
#